data_AF-A0A7J8B238-F1
#
_entry.id   AF-A0A7J8B238-F1
#
_cell.length_a   1.000
_cell.length_b   1.000
_cell.length_c   1.000
_cell.angle_alpha   90.00
_cell.angle_beta   90.00
_cell.angle_gamma   90.00
#
_symmetry.space_group_name_H-M   'P 1'
#
loop_
_entity.id
_entity.type
_entity.pdbx_description
1 polymer ?
#
loop_
_entity_poly.entity_id
_entity_poly.type
_entity_poly.pdbx_seq_one_letter_code
_entity_poly.pdbx_strand_id
1 'polypeptide(L)'
;MGVPEDEKEQDIENILKEIVTENFPHLVKELDLQVQEAHRTPNKRNPKRTTPRHIIIKIPRAKDKERILKAARAKQVVTYKGAPIRLSADFSTETMQARWEWQEIYKVMNSKNLQPKIILPSKAITQNQRSDKELQ
;
A
#
# COMPACT_ATOMS: atom_id res chain seq x y z
N MET A 1 -0.20 9.16 -1.39
CA MET A 1 0.34 10.04 -2.45
C MET A 1 -0.81 10.71 -3.18
N GLY A 2 -0.62 11.94 -3.68
CA GLY A 2 -1.66 12.69 -4.40
C GLY A 2 -2.53 13.59 -3.53
N VAL A 3 -2.19 13.75 -2.25
CA VAL A 3 -2.91 14.66 -1.35
C VAL A 3 -2.41 16.09 -1.56
N PRO A 4 -3.31 17.08 -1.82
CA PRO A 4 -2.96 18.49 -2.02
C PRO A 4 -2.12 19.12 -0.88
N GLU A 5 -1.32 20.15 -1.15
CA GLU A 5 -0.40 20.78 -0.17
C GLU A 5 -1.07 21.84 0.74
N ASP A 6 -2.29 22.26 0.40
CA ASP A 6 -3.10 23.24 1.14
C ASP A 6 -3.73 22.66 2.42
N GLU A 7 -3.69 21.33 2.59
CA GLU A 7 -4.04 20.68 3.85
C GLU A 7 -3.09 21.12 4.97
N LYS A 8 -3.66 21.64 6.06
CA LYS A 8 -2.89 22.11 7.21
C LYS A 8 -2.09 20.96 7.83
N GLU A 9 -0.88 21.26 8.31
CA GLU A 9 0.00 20.25 8.90
C GLU A 9 -0.61 19.56 10.14
N GLN A 10 -1.42 20.28 10.91
CA GLN A 10 -2.16 19.72 12.06
C GLN A 10 -3.27 18.74 11.67
N ASP A 11 -3.76 18.79 10.43
CA ASP A 11 -4.83 17.90 9.97
C ASP A 11 -4.29 16.61 9.35
N ILE A 12 -2.96 16.47 9.18
CA ILE A 12 -2.34 15.31 8.53
C ILE A 12 -2.70 13.99 9.25
N GLU A 13 -2.84 14.02 10.58
CA GLU A 13 -3.25 12.86 11.37
C GLU A 13 -4.70 12.42 11.05
N ASN A 14 -5.58 13.37 10.72
CA ASN A 14 -6.98 13.11 10.40
C ASN A 14 -7.19 12.64 8.96
N ILE A 15 -6.26 12.96 8.05
CA ILE A 15 -6.34 12.56 6.63
C ILE A 15 -6.53 11.04 6.47
N LEU A 16 -5.84 10.21 7.28
CA LEU A 16 -6.04 8.76 7.19
C LEU A 16 -7.47 8.37 7.57
N LYS A 17 -8.03 8.97 8.62
CA LYS A 17 -9.39 8.69 9.07
C LYS A 17 -10.41 9.10 8.01
N GLU A 18 -10.21 10.25 7.37
CA GLU A 18 -11.06 10.72 6.27
C GLU A 18 -11.00 9.77 5.07
N ILE A 19 -9.80 9.37 4.63
CA ILE A 19 -9.62 8.43 3.53
C ILE A 19 -10.32 7.09 3.83
N VAL A 20 -10.14 6.56 5.04
CA VAL A 20 -10.75 5.28 5.41
C VAL A 20 -12.27 5.39 5.52
N THR A 21 -12.79 6.50 6.02
CA THR A 21 -14.24 6.75 6.09
C THR A 21 -14.86 6.88 4.70
N GLU A 22 -14.22 7.64 3.80
CA GLU A 22 -14.66 7.82 2.42
C GLU A 22 -14.62 6.50 1.63
N ASN A 23 -13.60 5.66 1.84
CA ASN A 23 -13.34 4.53 0.97
C ASN A 23 -13.69 3.16 1.52
N PHE A 24 -13.59 2.96 2.84
CA PHE A 24 -13.68 1.67 3.51
C PHE A 24 -14.50 1.80 4.82
N PRO A 25 -15.80 2.17 4.74
CA PRO A 25 -16.62 2.46 5.93
C PRO A 25 -16.76 1.26 6.89
N HIS A 26 -16.60 0.03 6.39
CA HIS A 26 -16.58 -1.17 7.23
C HIS A 26 -15.35 -1.22 8.15
N LEU A 27 -14.18 -0.76 7.68
CA LEU A 27 -12.95 -0.73 8.47
C LEU A 27 -13.01 0.28 9.61
N VAL A 28 -13.73 1.39 9.45
CA VAL A 28 -13.91 2.39 10.51
C VAL A 28 -14.59 1.80 11.74
N LYS A 29 -15.54 0.87 11.53
CA LYS A 29 -16.27 0.23 12.64
C LYS A 29 -15.45 -0.86 13.33
N GLU A 30 -14.57 -1.52 12.59
CA GLU A 30 -13.82 -2.67 13.06
C GLU A 30 -12.43 -2.30 13.61
N LEU A 31 -11.88 -1.16 13.22
CA LEU A 31 -10.55 -0.71 13.59
C LEU A 31 -10.62 0.56 14.43
N ASP A 32 -9.97 0.52 15.59
CA ASP A 32 -9.60 1.74 16.30
C ASP A 32 -8.39 2.37 15.60
N LEU A 33 -8.66 3.22 14.61
CA LEU A 33 -7.65 3.86 13.76
C LEU A 33 -6.86 4.90 14.54
N GLN A 34 -5.77 4.44 15.14
CA GLN A 34 -4.79 5.28 15.81
C GLN A 34 -3.64 5.61 14.85
N VAL A 35 -3.23 6.88 14.85
CA VAL A 35 -2.06 7.37 14.14
C VAL A 35 -1.01 7.70 15.19
N GLN A 36 0.19 7.13 15.06
CA GLN A 36 1.29 7.42 15.98
C GLN A 36 2.01 8.69 15.54
N GLU A 37 2.31 8.80 14.25
CA GLU A 37 2.99 9.94 13.63
C GLU A 37 2.46 10.08 12.21
N ALA A 38 2.34 11.32 11.74
CA ALA A 38 2.10 11.59 10.34
C ALA A 38 2.83 12.88 9.92
N HIS A 39 3.53 12.83 8.78
CA HIS A 39 4.27 13.99 8.28
C HIS A 39 4.43 13.94 6.77
N ARG A 40 4.71 15.11 6.18
CA ARG A 40 5.05 15.23 4.75
C ARG A 40 6.52 14.92 4.53
N THR A 41 6.82 14.16 3.48
CA THR A 41 8.19 13.89 3.05
C THR A 41 8.44 14.37 1.61
N PRO A 42 9.54 15.10 1.36
CA PRO A 42 10.50 15.65 2.32
C PRO A 42 9.89 16.77 3.20
N ASN A 43 10.45 17.02 4.39
CA ASN A 43 9.94 18.06 5.30
C ASN A 43 9.92 19.46 4.65
N LYS A 44 10.89 19.75 3.78
CA LYS A 44 10.95 21.02 3.03
C LYS A 44 10.26 20.88 1.68
N ARG A 45 9.36 21.83 1.38
CA ARG A 45 8.74 21.95 0.05
C ARG A 45 9.77 22.46 -0.95
N ASN A 46 9.93 21.74 -2.06
CA ASN A 46 10.72 22.21 -3.20
C ASN A 46 9.80 22.96 -4.17
N PRO A 47 9.97 24.28 -4.39
CA PRO A 47 9.09 25.06 -5.27
C PRO A 47 9.15 24.62 -6.74
N LYS A 48 10.22 23.93 -7.17
CA LYS A 48 10.36 23.40 -8.54
C LYS A 48 9.54 22.13 -8.77
N ARG A 49 9.08 21.47 -7.71
CA ARG A 49 8.33 20.21 -7.80
C ARG A 49 6.84 20.52 -7.94
N THR A 50 6.25 20.09 -9.06
CA THR A 50 4.82 20.28 -9.35
C THR A 50 3.93 19.24 -8.67
N THR A 51 4.49 18.07 -8.34
CA THR A 51 3.75 17.00 -7.64
C THR A 51 3.68 17.25 -6.14
N PRO A 52 2.52 17.01 -5.49
CA PRO A 52 2.43 17.09 -4.04
C PRO A 52 3.41 16.13 -3.35
N ARG A 53 3.92 16.54 -2.20
CA ARG A 53 4.77 15.70 -1.34
C ARG A 53 3.97 14.53 -0.80
N HIS A 54 4.69 13.44 -0.56
CA HIS A 54 4.08 12.24 0.01
C HIS A 54 3.82 12.47 1.49
N ILE A 55 2.79 11.82 2.03
CA ILE A 55 2.55 11.76 3.46
C ILE A 55 3.00 10.38 3.93
N ILE A 56 3.88 10.34 4.92
CA ILE A 56 4.22 9.12 5.66
C ILE A 56 3.33 9.09 6.90
N ILE A 57 2.66 7.97 7.12
CA ILE A 57 1.81 7.75 8.29
C ILE A 57 2.29 6.48 8.99
N LYS A 58 2.61 6.62 10.27
CA LYS A 58 3.03 5.53 11.14
C LYS A 58 1.81 5.03 11.91
N ILE A 59 1.39 3.82 11.57
CA ILE A 59 0.30 3.13 12.25
C ILE A 59 0.93 2.20 13.30
N PRO A 60 0.50 2.27 14.57
CA PRO A 60 1.13 1.50 15.66
C PRO A 60 0.91 -0.01 15.49
N ARG A 61 -0.24 -0.42 14.94
CA ARG A 61 -0.61 -1.83 14.74
C ARG A 61 -0.36 -2.26 13.30
N ALA A 62 0.60 -3.18 13.11
CA ALA A 62 0.94 -3.70 11.78
C ALA A 62 -0.22 -4.43 11.08
N LYS A 63 -1.08 -5.13 11.85
CA LYS A 63 -2.28 -5.80 11.31
C LYS A 63 -3.24 -4.80 10.65
N ASP A 64 -3.46 -3.65 11.28
CA ASP A 64 -4.38 -2.63 10.79
C ASP A 64 -3.83 -2.00 9.50
N LYS A 65 -2.52 -1.69 9.47
CA LYS A 65 -1.81 -1.26 8.27
C LYS A 65 -2.00 -2.25 7.11
N GLU A 66 -1.84 -3.55 7.37
CA GLU A 66 -1.98 -4.57 6.33
C GLU A 66 -3.42 -4.66 5.80
N ARG A 67 -4.42 -4.61 6.70
CA ARG A 67 -5.84 -4.64 6.33
C ARG A 67 -6.22 -3.45 5.45
N ILE A 68 -5.80 -2.24 5.81
CA ILE A 68 -6.04 -1.01 5.02
C ILE A 68 -5.39 -1.14 3.64
N LEU A 69 -4.13 -1.57 3.57
CA LEU A 69 -3.42 -1.73 2.30
C LEU A 69 -4.02 -2.83 1.42
N LYS A 70 -4.55 -3.90 2.02
CA LYS A 70 -5.25 -4.97 1.31
C LYS A 70 -6.58 -4.46 0.74
N ALA A 71 -7.36 -3.73 1.53
CA ALA A 71 -8.61 -3.13 1.08
C ALA A 71 -8.37 -2.11 -0.05
N ALA A 72 -7.34 -1.27 0.06
CA ALA A 72 -6.94 -0.34 -0.99
C ALA A 72 -6.58 -1.04 -2.31
N ARG A 73 -5.83 -2.15 -2.25
CA ARG A 73 -5.51 -2.96 -3.43
C ARG A 73 -6.74 -3.62 -4.04
N ALA A 74 -7.67 -4.10 -3.22
CA ALA A 74 -8.92 -4.71 -3.71
C ALA A 74 -9.81 -3.67 -4.40
N LYS A 75 -9.87 -2.45 -3.87
CA LYS A 75 -10.69 -1.37 -4.43
C LYS A 75 -10.11 -0.76 -5.71
N GLN A 76 -8.78 -0.85 -5.93
CA GLN A 76 -8.02 -0.26 -7.04
C GLN A 76 -7.98 1.27 -7.05
N VAL A 77 -9.14 1.93 -6.98
CA VAL A 77 -9.26 3.40 -6.94
C VAL A 77 -9.61 3.85 -5.52
N VAL A 78 -8.70 4.58 -4.90
CA VAL A 78 -8.90 5.21 -3.60
C VAL A 78 -8.95 6.71 -3.82
N THR A 79 -9.89 7.39 -3.18
CA THR A 79 -10.06 8.85 -3.31
C THR A 79 -9.84 9.56 -1.98
N TYR A 80 -9.57 10.85 -2.03
CA TYR A 80 -9.56 11.75 -0.90
C TYR A 80 -10.20 13.06 -1.33
N LYS A 81 -11.31 13.44 -0.69
CA LYS A 81 -12.12 14.61 -1.09
C LYS A 81 -12.47 14.55 -2.59
N GLY A 82 -12.77 13.35 -3.10
CA GLY A 82 -13.09 13.11 -4.51
C GLY A 82 -11.90 13.05 -5.47
N ALA A 83 -10.69 13.41 -5.05
CA ALA A 83 -9.49 13.30 -5.89
C ALA A 83 -8.84 11.91 -5.77
N PRO A 84 -8.40 11.27 -6.87
CA PRO A 84 -7.75 9.97 -6.80
C PRO A 84 -6.38 10.04 -6.12
N ILE A 85 -6.14 9.11 -5.20
CA ILE A 85 -4.89 8.99 -4.44
C ILE A 85 -4.35 7.57 -4.49
N ARG A 86 -3.08 7.42 -4.12
CA ARG A 86 -2.42 6.11 -4.00
C ARG A 86 -1.95 5.85 -2.58
N LEU A 87 -2.38 4.73 -2.02
CA LEU A 87 -1.88 4.18 -0.76
C LEU A 87 -0.91 3.04 -1.04
N SER A 88 0.28 3.09 -0.44
CA SER A 88 1.31 2.07 -0.57
C SER A 88 2.05 1.93 0.76
N ALA A 89 2.61 0.75 1.00
CA ALA A 89 3.55 0.58 2.11
C ALA A 89 4.85 1.32 1.79
N ASP A 90 5.42 1.93 2.83
CA ASP A 90 6.78 2.44 2.80
C ASP A 90 7.77 1.27 2.97
N PHE A 91 8.75 1.17 2.08
CA PHE A 91 9.77 0.13 2.05
C PHE A 91 11.16 0.76 2.01
N SER A 92 12.14 0.10 2.63
CA SER A 92 13.54 0.46 2.40
C SER A 92 13.89 0.30 0.92
N THR A 93 14.92 1.02 0.47
CA THR A 93 15.46 0.90 -0.89
C THR A 93 15.85 -0.54 -1.21
N GLU A 94 16.49 -1.23 -0.27
CA GLU A 94 16.85 -2.65 -0.38
C GLU A 94 15.62 -3.55 -0.56
N THR A 95 14.57 -3.35 0.25
CA THR A 95 13.32 -4.13 0.14
C THR A 95 12.60 -3.84 -1.17
N MET A 96 12.65 -2.59 -1.64
CA MET A 96 12.07 -2.18 -2.90
C MET A 96 12.81 -2.79 -4.09
N GLN A 97 14.14 -2.84 -4.03
CA GLN A 97 15.00 -3.47 -5.02
C GLN A 97 14.74 -4.97 -5.12
N ALA A 98 14.75 -5.68 -3.98
CA ALA A 98 14.42 -7.10 -3.96
C ALA A 98 13.02 -7.37 -4.54
N ARG A 99 12.03 -6.50 -4.29
CA ARG A 99 10.69 -6.61 -4.88
C ARG A 99 10.69 -6.44 -6.40
N TRP A 100 11.50 -5.53 -6.94
CA TRP A 100 11.62 -5.37 -8.38
C TRP A 100 12.26 -6.60 -9.04
N GLU A 101 13.33 -7.13 -8.44
CA GLU A 101 13.95 -8.37 -8.92
C GLU A 101 12.96 -9.55 -8.90
N TRP A 102 12.18 -9.67 -7.82
CA TRP A 102 11.10 -10.66 -7.73
C TRP A 102 9.98 -10.43 -8.74
N GLN A 103 9.69 -9.20 -9.17
CA GLN A 103 8.63 -8.97 -10.17
C GLN A 103 8.95 -9.62 -11.51
N GLU A 104 10.21 -9.64 -11.95
CA GLU A 104 10.59 -10.31 -13.18
C GLU A 104 10.40 -11.83 -13.08
N ILE A 105 10.80 -12.42 -11.95
CA ILE A 105 10.56 -13.85 -11.66
C ILE A 105 9.04 -14.14 -11.61
N TYR A 106 8.27 -13.24 -11.00
CA TYR A 106 6.82 -13.36 -10.89
C TYR A 106 6.13 -13.41 -12.26
N LYS A 107 6.55 -12.56 -13.21
CA LYS A 107 6.03 -12.57 -14.59
C LYS A 107 6.28 -13.92 -15.26
N VAL A 108 7.48 -14.47 -15.13
CA VAL A 108 7.86 -15.77 -15.70
C VAL A 108 7.10 -16.92 -15.04
N MET A 109 6.85 -16.86 -13.74
CA MET A 109 6.07 -17.88 -13.04
C MET A 109 4.58 -17.83 -13.39
N ASN A 110 4.03 -16.63 -13.57
CA ASN A 110 2.65 -16.46 -14.04
C ASN A 110 2.44 -16.97 -15.46
N SER A 111 3.42 -16.81 -16.37
CA SER A 111 3.32 -17.39 -17.71
C SER A 111 3.36 -18.92 -17.71
N LYS A 112 3.81 -19.53 -16.62
CA LYS A 112 3.79 -20.99 -16.37
C LYS A 112 2.62 -21.45 -15.49
N ASN A 113 1.61 -20.59 -15.26
CA ASN A 113 0.42 -20.87 -14.45
C ASN A 113 0.70 -21.28 -12.98
N LEU A 114 1.86 -20.91 -12.41
CA LEU A 114 2.27 -21.33 -11.06
C LEU A 114 1.67 -20.48 -9.92
N GLN A 115 0.87 -19.46 -10.25
CA GLN A 115 0.20 -18.52 -9.32
C GLN A 115 1.02 -18.17 -8.05
N PRO A 116 2.25 -17.64 -8.19
CA PRO A 116 3.07 -17.24 -7.05
C PRO A 116 2.35 -16.23 -6.14
N LYS A 117 2.58 -16.33 -4.82
CA LYS A 117 2.16 -15.33 -3.82
C LYS A 117 3.38 -14.67 -3.21
N ILE A 118 3.44 -13.33 -3.27
CA ILE A 118 4.48 -12.51 -2.62
C ILE A 118 3.99 -12.08 -1.24
N ILE A 119 4.70 -12.46 -0.18
CA ILE A 119 4.46 -12.06 1.22
C ILE A 119 5.45 -10.95 1.61
N LEU A 120 4.96 -9.97 2.36
CA LEU A 120 5.76 -8.88 2.92
C LEU A 120 6.78 -9.39 3.96
N PRO A 121 8.06 -8.91 3.97
CA PRO A 121 8.67 -7.97 3.04
C PRO A 121 9.32 -8.60 1.79
N SER A 122 9.58 -9.91 1.72
CA SER A 122 10.22 -10.52 0.53
C SER A 122 10.14 -12.06 0.43
N LYS A 123 9.17 -12.71 1.07
CA LYS A 123 9.03 -14.19 0.99
C LYS A 123 8.04 -14.57 -0.10
N ALA A 124 8.49 -15.28 -1.13
CA ALA A 124 7.61 -15.91 -2.11
C ALA A 124 7.25 -17.34 -1.65
N ILE A 125 5.96 -17.70 -1.75
CA ILE A 125 5.50 -19.09 -1.56
C ILE A 125 4.85 -19.55 -2.87
N THR A 126 5.31 -20.69 -3.38
CA THR A 126 4.73 -21.36 -4.57
C THR A 126 3.81 -22.48 -4.08
N GLN A 127 2.54 -22.46 -4.49
CA GLN A 127 1.65 -23.62 -4.31
C GLN A 127 1.80 -24.50 -5.55
N ASN A 128 2.56 -25.60 -5.43
CA ASN A 128 2.82 -26.52 -6.53
C ASN A 128 1.59 -27.43 -6.70
N GLN A 129 0.71 -27.15 -7.66
CA GLN A 129 -0.25 -28.14 -8.11
C GLN A 129 0.43 -29.02 -9.16
N ARG A 130 1.14 -30.05 -8.69
CA ARG A 130 1.48 -31.19 -9.56
C ARG A 130 0.17 -31.84 -9.95
N SER A 131 -0.31 -31.53 -11.15
CA SER A 131 -1.20 -32.42 -11.87
C SER A 131 -0.37 -33.62 -12.31
N ASP A 132 -0.26 -34.62 -11.43
CA ASP A 132 0.16 -35.96 -11.82
C ASP A 132 -0.94 -36.51 -12.73
N LYS A 133 -0.78 -36.29 -14.04
CA LYS A 133 -1.43 -37.14 -15.05
C LYS A 133 -0.56 -38.37 -15.19
N GLU A 134 -0.85 -39.38 -14.36
CA GLU A 134 -0.37 -40.75 -14.59
C GLU A 134 -1.01 -41.33 -15.85
N LEU A 135 -0.13 -41.81 -16.72
CA LEU A 135 -0.25 -42.93 -17.67
C LEU A 135 -1.65 -43.48 -18.01
N GLN A 136 -2.02 -43.34 -19.29
CA GLN A 136 -2.50 -44.43 -20.14
C GLN A 136 -1.86 -44.33 -21.52
#